data_AF-A0ABD2UY03-F1
#
_entry.id   AF-A0ABD2UY03-F1
#
_cell.length_a   1.000
_cell.length_b   1.000
_cell.length_c   1.000
_cell.angle_alpha   90.00
_cell.angle_beta   90.00
_cell.angle_gamma   90.00
#
_symmetry.space_group_name_H-M   'P 1'
#
loop_
_entity.id
_entity.type
_entity.pdbx_description
1 polymer ?
#
loop_
_entity_poly.entity_id
_entity_poly.type
_entity_poly.pdbx_seq_one_letter_code
_entity_poly.pdbx_strand_id
1 'polypeptide(L)'
;MPSQSDEEAHQLSYLQKHLGNILSLLSESVEGDCEESLVLSAEKFEHLGFIFYFGEKGSENIPLSQNAPFFANSDPNMPAVPVPAAQLHDWLLQNIASTLEHITESRASAKENGPTSAPDQDVPMADVSASTVKNSSSPRGPNFIEGISKTSYVRKPNDLKGSSVKVVNCHESVLYILAPLTYATVYGCSDATIVLGAVGKAVRVEHCERVHVIAAAKRICIANCRECVFFLGVNQAPLVVGDNHKLQVAPYNTFYPQLEEHLNGVGIDPAINKWHEPMALGVVDPHDSLSHPAGVSDVQTESASCVDPDQFINFLVCLDKLETSSC
;
A
#
# COMPACT_ATOMS: atom_id res chain seq x y z
N MET A 1 2.59 22.44 7.54
CA MET A 1 2.41 21.01 7.28
C MET A 1 3.57 20.57 6.38
N PRO A 2 4.20 19.41 6.62
CA PRO A 2 5.21 18.89 5.71
C PRO A 2 4.58 18.66 4.33
N SER A 3 5.31 18.98 3.27
CA SER A 3 4.86 18.73 1.90
C SER A 3 5.02 17.25 1.56
N GLN A 4 4.30 16.76 0.55
CA GLN A 4 4.39 15.37 0.09
C GLN A 4 5.83 14.96 -0.26
N SER A 5 6.62 15.87 -0.84
CA SER A 5 8.03 15.64 -1.14
C SER A 5 8.92 15.59 0.11
N ASP A 6 8.53 16.25 1.21
CA ASP A 6 9.24 16.17 2.48
C ASP A 6 9.03 14.80 3.15
N GLU A 7 7.82 14.24 3.04
CA GLU A 7 7.49 12.91 3.55
C GLU A 7 8.19 11.81 2.72
N GLU A 8 8.21 11.93 1.38
CA GLU A 8 8.94 11.03 0.48
C GLU A 8 10.46 11.07 0.74
N ALA A 9 11.05 12.25 0.92
CA ALA A 9 12.47 12.39 1.27
C ALA A 9 12.78 11.78 2.65
N HIS A 10 11.89 11.94 3.63
CA HIS A 10 12.05 11.35 4.95
C HIS A 10 12.03 9.81 4.89
N GLN A 11 11.10 9.23 4.15
CA GLN A 11 11.00 7.79 3.93
C GLN A 11 12.25 7.23 3.24
N LEU A 12 12.75 7.87 2.18
CA LEU A 12 13.97 7.45 1.50
C LEU A 12 15.20 7.53 2.40
N SER A 13 15.29 8.56 3.25
CA SER A 13 16.39 8.69 4.22
C SER A 13 16.36 7.61 5.32
N TYR A 14 15.16 7.18 5.72
CA TYR A 14 14.97 6.08 6.66
C TYR A 14 15.41 4.75 6.02
N LEU A 15 14.97 4.50 4.78
CA LEU A 15 15.35 3.31 4.03
C LEU A 15 16.86 3.22 3.79
N GLN A 16 17.51 4.34 3.44
CA GLN A 16 18.96 4.39 3.27
C GLN A 16 19.73 3.93 4.53
N LYS A 17 19.23 4.28 5.72
CA LYS A 17 19.86 3.92 7.01
C LYS A 17 19.64 2.47 7.42
N HIS A 18 18.50 1.88 7.04
CA HIS A 18 18.09 0.56 7.50
C HIS A 18 18.21 -0.54 6.44
N LEU A 19 18.68 -0.20 5.23
CA LEU A 19 18.76 -1.10 4.09
C LEU A 19 19.56 -2.38 4.37
N GLY A 20 20.69 -2.28 5.06
CA GLY A 20 21.52 -3.45 5.42
C GLY A 20 20.76 -4.47 6.27
N ASN A 21 19.98 -4.00 7.26
CA ASN A 21 19.18 -4.86 8.12
C ASN A 21 18.04 -5.52 7.35
N ILE A 22 17.38 -4.75 6.46
CA ILE A 22 16.28 -5.24 5.62
C ILE A 22 16.79 -6.34 4.68
N LEU A 23 17.95 -6.14 4.04
CA LEU A 23 18.54 -7.14 3.15
C LEU A 23 19.02 -8.37 3.91
N SER A 24 19.58 -8.19 5.10
CA SER A 24 20.00 -9.31 5.97
C SER A 24 18.81 -10.20 6.38
N LEU A 25 17.62 -9.62 6.61
CA LEU A 25 16.40 -10.37 6.94
C LEU A 25 15.86 -11.18 5.75
N LEU A 26 16.12 -10.72 4.52
CA LEU A 26 15.64 -11.36 3.29
C LEU A 26 16.68 -12.33 2.71
N SER A 27 17.95 -12.19 3.07
CA SER A 27 19.02 -13.04 2.55
C SER A 27 19.04 -14.43 3.16
N GLU A 28 19.53 -15.39 2.38
CA GLU A 28 19.84 -16.75 2.81
C GLU A 28 21.36 -16.88 2.95
N SER A 29 21.83 -17.59 3.98
CA SER A 29 23.24 -17.96 4.08
C SER A 29 23.52 -19.18 3.20
N VAL A 30 24.59 -19.12 2.42
CA VAL A 30 25.08 -20.28 1.66
C VAL A 30 26.19 -20.93 2.49
N GLU A 31 25.99 -22.18 2.90
CA GLU A 31 27.05 -22.97 3.55
C GLU A 31 28.10 -23.37 2.49
N GLY A 32 29.23 -22.65 2.49
CA GLY A 32 30.39 -22.91 1.65
C GLY A 32 31.65 -22.32 2.29
N ASP A 33 32.74 -23.09 2.27
CA ASP A 33 34.01 -22.84 2.96
C ASP A 33 34.56 -21.42 2.67
N CYS A 34 34.79 -20.64 3.74
CA CYS A 34 35.20 -19.22 3.80
C CYS A 34 34.14 -18.14 3.48
N GLU A 35 33.73 -17.45 4.55
CA GLU A 35 32.82 -16.29 4.64
C GLU A 35 31.33 -16.58 4.35
N GLU A 36 30.47 -16.39 5.37
CA GLU A 36 29.00 -16.45 5.25
C GLU A 36 28.51 -15.44 4.21
N SER A 37 28.42 -15.89 2.96
CA SER A 37 27.99 -15.06 1.85
C SER A 37 26.47 -15.06 1.80
N LEU A 38 25.87 -13.95 2.24
CA LEU A 38 24.43 -13.72 2.17
C LEU A 38 24.00 -13.51 0.71
N VAL A 39 23.02 -14.29 0.23
CA VAL A 39 22.47 -14.18 -1.12
C VAL A 39 20.96 -13.97 -1.10
N LEU A 40 20.41 -13.32 -2.12
CA LEU A 40 18.97 -13.11 -2.29
C LEU A 40 18.49 -13.72 -3.61
N SER A 41 17.37 -14.44 -3.55
CA SER A 41 16.65 -14.90 -4.74
C SER A 41 15.77 -13.78 -5.32
N ALA A 42 15.43 -13.88 -6.60
CA ALA A 42 14.54 -12.93 -7.27
C ALA A 42 13.16 -12.83 -6.57
N GLU A 43 12.62 -13.95 -6.08
CA GLU A 43 11.34 -13.98 -5.37
C GLU A 43 11.39 -13.19 -4.05
N LYS A 44 12.48 -13.31 -3.28
CA LYS A 44 12.67 -12.53 -2.06
C LYS A 44 12.96 -11.07 -2.35
N PHE A 45 13.65 -10.78 -3.44
CA PHE A 45 13.88 -9.43 -3.91
C PHE A 45 12.57 -8.73 -4.33
N GLU A 46 11.60 -9.43 -4.92
CA GLU A 46 10.27 -8.86 -5.19
C GLU A 46 9.53 -8.44 -3.91
N HIS A 47 9.82 -9.04 -2.76
CA HIS A 47 9.25 -8.59 -1.48
C HIS A 47 9.75 -7.20 -1.06
N LEU A 48 10.90 -6.75 -1.56
CA LEU A 48 11.34 -5.37 -1.37
C LEU A 48 10.41 -4.39 -2.10
N GLY A 49 9.70 -4.80 -3.15
CA GLY A 49 8.67 -4.00 -3.81
C GLY A 49 7.49 -3.60 -2.91
N PHE A 50 7.39 -4.19 -1.71
CA PHE A 50 6.43 -3.80 -0.67
C PHE A 50 6.87 -2.53 0.09
N ILE A 51 8.18 -2.32 0.17
CA ILE A 51 8.84 -1.22 0.89
C ILE A 51 9.31 -0.15 -0.10
N PHE A 52 9.78 -0.59 -1.27
CA PHE A 52 10.34 0.24 -2.30
C PHE A 52 9.39 0.37 -3.49
N TYR A 53 9.02 1.61 -3.81
CA TYR A 53 8.42 1.92 -5.10
C TYR A 53 9.49 2.46 -6.03
N PHE A 54 9.89 1.65 -7.01
CA PHE A 54 10.80 2.06 -8.09
C PHE A 54 9.97 2.35 -9.34
N GLY A 55 9.60 3.61 -9.52
CA GLY A 55 8.88 4.06 -10.71
C GLY A 55 8.73 5.57 -10.72
N GLU A 56 8.96 6.19 -11.88
CA GLU A 56 8.46 7.54 -12.10
C GLU A 56 6.93 7.49 -12.15
N LYS A 57 6.27 8.54 -11.63
CA LYS A 57 4.80 8.69 -11.75
C LYS A 57 4.40 8.59 -13.22
N GLY A 58 3.93 7.43 -13.67
CA GLY A 58 3.52 7.19 -15.07
C GLY A 58 4.17 6.00 -15.79
N SER A 59 5.22 5.38 -15.26
CA SER A 59 5.83 4.18 -15.88
C SER A 59 5.08 2.90 -15.54
N GLU A 60 5.07 1.91 -16.45
CA GLU A 60 4.52 0.58 -16.17
C GLU A 60 5.20 -0.04 -14.94
N ASN A 61 4.43 -0.72 -14.07
CA ASN A 61 4.95 -1.43 -12.91
C ASN A 61 5.77 -2.65 -13.38
N ILE A 62 7.02 -2.38 -13.74
CA ILE A 62 8.03 -3.40 -14.02
C ILE A 62 8.40 -4.03 -12.66
N PRO A 63 8.31 -5.37 -12.50
CA PRO A 63 8.76 -6.07 -11.30
C PRO A 63 10.14 -5.59 -10.87
N LEU A 64 10.40 -5.51 -9.57
CA LEU A 64 11.66 -4.94 -9.08
C LEU A 64 12.87 -5.72 -9.61
N SER A 65 12.74 -7.04 -9.74
CA SER A 65 13.71 -7.93 -10.37
C SER A 65 14.00 -7.61 -11.84
N GLN A 66 13.09 -6.98 -12.58
CA GLN A 66 13.29 -6.58 -13.98
C GLN A 66 13.93 -5.19 -14.12
N ASN A 67 13.84 -4.33 -13.10
CA ASN A 67 14.60 -3.08 -13.03
C ASN A 67 16.05 -3.31 -12.57
N ALA A 68 16.26 -4.42 -11.88
CA ALA A 68 17.56 -4.88 -11.44
C ALA A 68 18.37 -5.49 -12.60
N PRO A 69 19.60 -5.02 -12.86
CA PRO A 69 20.43 -5.55 -13.95
C PRO A 69 20.92 -6.99 -13.72
N PHE A 70 20.70 -7.54 -12.52
CA PHE A 70 21.30 -8.80 -12.05
C PHE A 70 20.34 -10.01 -12.07
N PHE A 71 19.02 -9.82 -12.16
CA PHE A 71 18.05 -10.94 -12.21
C PHE A 71 17.50 -11.23 -13.62
N ALA A 72 17.84 -10.40 -14.61
CA ALA A 72 17.39 -10.55 -15.99
C ALA A 72 18.11 -11.70 -16.70
N ASN A 73 17.63 -12.94 -16.51
CA ASN A 73 18.04 -14.08 -17.32
C ASN A 73 17.46 -13.95 -18.74
N SER A 74 18.28 -14.16 -19.76
CA SER A 74 17.83 -14.22 -21.16
C SER A 74 17.04 -15.50 -21.51
N ASP A 75 17.03 -16.50 -20.62
CA ASP A 75 16.35 -17.79 -20.79
C ASP A 75 15.21 -17.97 -19.78
N PRO A 76 13.94 -18.04 -20.24
CA PRO A 76 12.76 -18.21 -19.38
C PRO A 76 12.65 -19.61 -18.73
N ASN A 77 13.47 -20.59 -19.10
CA ASN A 77 13.44 -21.94 -18.53
C ASN A 77 14.49 -22.16 -17.41
N MET A 78 15.30 -21.16 -17.06
CA MET A 78 16.35 -21.28 -16.06
C MET A 78 16.07 -20.38 -14.84
N PRO A 79 16.02 -20.93 -13.60
CA PRO A 79 15.74 -20.13 -12.41
C PRO A 79 16.81 -19.04 -12.21
N ALA A 80 16.38 -17.85 -11.82
CA ALA A 80 17.26 -16.72 -11.56
C ALA A 80 18.32 -17.09 -10.51
N VAL A 81 19.60 -16.87 -10.85
CA VAL A 81 20.71 -17.18 -9.95
C VAL A 81 20.63 -16.23 -8.73
N PRO A 82 20.75 -16.73 -7.49
CA PRO A 82 20.78 -15.89 -6.31
C PRO A 82 21.92 -14.87 -6.38
N VAL A 83 21.63 -13.61 -6.04
CA VAL A 83 22.57 -12.49 -6.15
C VAL A 83 23.13 -12.16 -4.76
N PRO A 84 24.44 -11.87 -4.62
CA PRO A 84 25.02 -11.48 -3.35
C PRO A 84 24.35 -10.25 -2.75
N ALA A 85 24.02 -10.30 -1.46
CA ALA A 85 23.32 -9.22 -0.75
C ALA A 85 24.12 -7.90 -0.76
N ALA A 86 25.45 -7.96 -0.75
CA ALA A 86 26.32 -6.80 -0.87
C ALA A 86 26.13 -6.04 -2.20
N GLN A 87 26.00 -6.77 -3.32
CA GLN A 87 25.77 -6.15 -4.63
C GLN A 87 24.38 -5.50 -4.72
N LEU A 88 23.36 -6.13 -4.12
CA LEU A 88 22.02 -5.57 -4.02
C LEU A 88 21.99 -4.31 -3.14
N HIS A 89 22.71 -4.35 -2.03
CA HIS A 89 22.81 -3.24 -1.09
C HIS A 89 23.37 -1.99 -1.77
N ASP A 90 24.49 -2.12 -2.48
CA ASP A 90 25.12 -1.00 -3.17
C ASP A 90 24.25 -0.44 -4.29
N TRP A 91 23.60 -1.30 -5.07
CA TRP A 91 22.68 -0.88 -6.13
C TRP A 91 21.47 -0.12 -5.57
N LEU A 92 20.86 -0.63 -4.49
CA LEU A 92 19.71 0.03 -3.85
C LEU A 92 20.11 1.38 -3.23
N LEU A 93 21.27 1.47 -2.58
CA LEU A 93 21.79 2.75 -2.05
C LEU A 93 21.98 3.77 -3.16
N GLN A 94 22.53 3.37 -4.31
CA GLN A 94 22.76 4.26 -5.44
C GLN A 94 21.45 4.81 -6.02
N ASN A 95 20.41 3.98 -6.14
CA ASN A 95 19.10 4.45 -6.63
C ASN A 95 18.40 5.37 -5.63
N ILE A 96 18.47 5.07 -4.33
CA ILE A 96 17.92 5.94 -3.27
C ILE A 96 18.61 7.31 -3.30
N ALA A 97 19.94 7.33 -3.41
CA ALA A 97 20.72 8.57 -3.50
C ALA A 97 20.33 9.40 -4.74
N SER A 98 20.24 8.78 -5.92
CA SER A 98 19.82 9.45 -7.15
C SER A 98 18.39 10.03 -7.06
N THR A 99 17.48 9.33 -6.38
CA THR A 99 16.10 9.82 -6.19
C THR A 99 16.05 11.02 -5.23
N LEU A 100 16.84 10.98 -4.16
CA LEU A 100 16.96 12.09 -3.20
C LEU A 100 17.54 13.36 -3.86
N GLU A 101 18.49 13.21 -4.78
CA GLU A 101 19.03 14.31 -5.57
C GLU A 101 17.96 14.94 -6.48
N HIS A 102 17.17 14.13 -7.18
CA HIS A 102 16.05 14.60 -8.01
C HIS A 102 14.96 15.34 -7.20
N ILE A 103 14.63 14.88 -5.99
CA ILE A 103 13.70 15.58 -5.09
C ILE A 103 14.27 16.93 -4.65
N THR A 104 15.59 17.02 -4.46
CA THR A 104 16.28 18.26 -4.06
C THR A 104 16.36 19.26 -5.22
N GLU A 105 16.62 18.80 -6.45
CA GLU A 105 16.64 19.64 -7.66
C GLU A 105 15.25 20.17 -8.02
N SER A 106 14.21 19.32 -7.94
CA SER A 106 12.82 19.74 -8.18
C SER A 106 12.35 20.80 -7.18
N ARG A 107 12.85 20.76 -5.93
CA ARG A 107 12.62 21.81 -4.92
C ARG A 107 13.31 23.14 -5.30
N ALA A 108 14.45 23.10 -5.98
CA ALA A 108 15.18 24.30 -6.41
C ALA A 108 14.49 24.99 -7.61
N SER A 109 13.97 24.22 -8.57
CA SER A 109 13.28 24.74 -9.77
C SER A 109 11.97 25.48 -9.47
N ALA A 110 11.24 25.10 -8.40
CA ALA A 110 9.99 25.76 -8.01
C ALA A 110 10.15 27.21 -7.50
N LYS A 111 11.39 27.69 -7.28
CA LYS A 111 11.69 29.05 -6.81
C LYS A 111 12.10 30.04 -7.92
N GLU A 112 12.23 29.60 -9.17
CA GLU A 112 12.69 30.45 -10.29
C GLU A 112 11.72 30.40 -11.48
N ASN A 113 10.45 30.72 -11.27
CA ASN A 113 9.55 31.08 -12.37
C ASN A 113 8.69 32.27 -11.95
N GLY A 114 9.30 33.46 -11.98
CA GLY A 114 8.61 34.74 -11.92
C GLY A 114 7.99 35.10 -13.30
N PRO A 115 6.82 35.75 -13.35
CA PRO A 115 6.11 35.98 -14.60
C PRO A 115 6.67 37.19 -15.36
N THR A 116 7.10 37.00 -16.61
CA THR A 116 7.28 38.10 -17.56
C THR A 116 5.94 38.49 -18.17
N SER A 117 5.61 39.77 -18.00
CA SER A 117 4.43 40.49 -18.46
C SER A 117 4.45 40.82 -19.96
N ALA A 118 3.26 40.94 -20.55
CA ALA A 118 2.91 41.92 -21.60
C ALA A 118 1.36 42.02 -21.71
N PRO A 119 0.79 43.17 -22.14
CA PRO A 119 -0.40 43.75 -21.50
C PRO A 119 -1.70 43.75 -22.32
N ASP A 120 -2.80 43.98 -21.58
CA ASP A 120 -4.09 44.62 -21.89
C ASP A 120 -4.89 44.23 -23.14
N GLN A 121 -6.09 43.69 -22.90
CA GLN A 121 -7.32 44.16 -23.55
C GLN A 121 -8.54 43.94 -22.65
N ASP A 122 -9.31 45.03 -22.48
CA ASP A 122 -10.47 45.23 -21.61
C ASP A 122 -11.76 44.45 -22.01
N VAL A 123 -12.77 44.61 -21.13
CA VAL A 123 -14.25 44.47 -21.25
C VAL A 123 -14.88 43.08 -20.87
N PRO A 124 -16.14 43.01 -20.37
CA PRO A 124 -16.57 43.20 -18.97
C PRO A 124 -17.38 42.02 -18.38
N MET A 125 -17.82 42.19 -17.12
CA MET A 125 -18.68 41.35 -16.28
C MET A 125 -19.91 40.70 -16.97
N ALA A 126 -20.11 39.40 -16.74
CA ALA A 126 -21.43 38.76 -16.65
C ALA A 126 -21.35 37.45 -15.83
N ASP A 127 -22.45 37.15 -15.17
CA ASP A 127 -22.65 36.20 -14.08
C ASP A 127 -23.09 34.80 -14.59
N VAL A 128 -22.98 33.79 -13.71
CA VAL A 128 -23.76 32.52 -13.68
C VAL A 128 -23.32 31.29 -14.52
N SER A 129 -23.01 30.23 -13.76
CA SER A 129 -23.28 28.78 -13.94
C SER A 129 -22.28 27.81 -14.60
N ALA A 130 -22.03 26.75 -13.81
CA ALA A 130 -21.71 25.36 -14.17
C ALA A 130 -20.37 25.09 -14.87
N SER A 131 -19.29 24.98 -14.08
CA SER A 131 -18.09 24.26 -14.50
C SER A 131 -18.29 22.75 -14.30
N THR A 132 -18.75 22.08 -15.37
CA THR A 132 -18.55 20.64 -15.55
C THR A 132 -17.04 20.36 -15.48
N VAL A 133 -16.60 19.76 -14.39
CA VAL A 133 -15.20 19.34 -14.23
C VAL A 133 -14.96 18.13 -15.13
N LYS A 134 -14.63 18.39 -16.40
CA LYS A 134 -14.05 17.40 -17.30
C LYS A 134 -12.61 17.14 -16.84
N ASN A 135 -12.42 16.13 -16.01
CA ASN A 135 -11.07 15.68 -15.66
C ASN A 135 -10.42 15.01 -16.88
N SER A 136 -9.43 15.72 -17.42
CA SER A 136 -8.50 15.26 -18.44
C SER A 136 -7.78 13.99 -17.96
N SER A 137 -7.81 12.99 -18.82
CA SER A 137 -7.18 11.69 -18.62
C SER A 137 -5.69 11.75 -18.90
N SER A 138 -4.85 11.57 -17.88
CA SER A 138 -3.49 11.05 -18.04
C SER A 138 -3.48 9.53 -17.81
N PRO A 139 -2.64 8.77 -18.52
CA PRO A 139 -2.58 7.32 -18.40
C PRO A 139 -1.56 6.90 -17.34
N ARG A 140 -1.95 5.96 -16.45
CA ARG A 140 -1.08 5.11 -15.61
C ARG A 140 -0.49 5.70 -14.31
N GLY A 141 -1.36 6.03 -13.37
CA GLY A 141 -1.03 6.08 -11.93
C GLY A 141 -1.98 5.18 -11.13
N PRO A 142 -1.69 4.85 -9.86
CA PRO A 142 -2.69 4.21 -9.00
C PRO A 142 -3.96 5.08 -8.97
N ASN A 143 -5.13 4.46 -9.07
CA ASN A 143 -6.39 5.19 -8.93
C ASN A 143 -6.44 5.78 -7.54
N PHE A 144 -6.21 7.09 -7.46
CA PHE A 144 -6.03 7.80 -6.21
C PHE A 144 -7.37 8.40 -5.79
N ILE A 145 -7.83 8.00 -4.60
CA ILE A 145 -9.07 8.45 -3.98
C ILE A 145 -8.66 9.14 -2.69
N GLU A 146 -8.78 10.46 -2.64
CA GLU A 146 -8.31 11.23 -1.49
C GLU A 146 -9.39 12.17 -0.96
N GLY A 147 -9.43 12.34 0.35
CA GLY A 147 -10.16 13.44 1.00
C GLY A 147 -11.69 13.30 0.95
N ILE A 148 -12.20 12.09 0.72
CA ILE A 148 -13.65 11.84 0.77
C ILE A 148 -14.12 11.98 2.22
N SER A 149 -15.11 12.84 2.42
CA SER A 149 -15.63 13.22 3.74
C SER A 149 -17.15 13.20 3.76
N LYS A 150 -17.75 12.69 4.84
CA LYS A 150 -19.21 12.76 5.14
C LYS A 150 -20.11 12.29 4.01
N THR A 151 -19.61 11.43 3.13
CA THR A 151 -20.27 11.00 1.90
C THR A 151 -19.98 9.53 1.60
N SER A 152 -20.82 8.93 0.76
CA SER A 152 -20.59 7.60 0.21
C SER A 152 -19.96 7.70 -1.17
N TYR A 153 -18.94 6.90 -1.43
CA TYR A 153 -18.23 6.89 -2.72
C TYR A 153 -18.20 5.48 -3.32
N VAL A 154 -18.41 5.36 -4.63
CA VAL A 154 -18.42 4.08 -5.33
C VAL A 154 -17.54 4.12 -6.55
N ARG A 155 -16.75 3.06 -6.74
CA ARG A 155 -15.98 2.77 -7.96
C ARG A 155 -16.30 1.36 -8.43
N LYS A 156 -16.74 1.26 -9.68
CA LYS A 156 -16.93 0.00 -10.42
C LYS A 156 -15.70 -0.26 -11.31
N PRO A 157 -15.54 -1.46 -11.90
CA PRO A 157 -14.37 -1.80 -12.72
C PRO A 157 -14.12 -0.81 -13.86
N ASN A 158 -15.18 -0.33 -14.51
CA ASN A 158 -15.11 0.63 -15.62
C ASN A 158 -14.60 2.01 -15.22
N ASP A 159 -14.68 2.35 -13.93
CA ASP A 159 -14.28 3.65 -13.42
C ASP A 159 -12.78 3.71 -13.14
N LEU A 160 -12.10 2.57 -13.04
CA LEU A 160 -10.71 2.48 -12.64
C LEU A 160 -9.79 2.38 -13.86
N LYS A 161 -8.77 3.23 -13.88
CA LYS A 161 -7.69 3.15 -14.88
C LYS A 161 -6.53 2.40 -14.26
N GLY A 162 -6.32 1.16 -14.66
CA GLY A 162 -5.29 0.28 -14.09
C GLY A 162 -5.80 -0.55 -12.90
N SER A 163 -4.92 -1.43 -12.40
CA SER A 163 -5.28 -2.48 -11.45
C SER A 163 -4.90 -2.17 -10.00
N SER A 164 -4.51 -0.94 -9.67
CA SER A 164 -4.19 -0.56 -8.28
C SER A 164 -4.98 0.66 -7.84
N VAL A 165 -5.36 0.67 -6.57
CA VAL A 165 -6.08 1.79 -5.94
C VAL A 165 -5.37 2.24 -4.67
N LYS A 166 -5.40 3.54 -4.39
CA LYS A 166 -4.91 4.11 -3.14
C LYS A 166 -5.97 5.05 -2.57
N VAL A 167 -6.49 4.71 -1.39
CA VAL A 167 -7.49 5.47 -0.63
C VAL A 167 -6.77 6.20 0.49
N VAL A 168 -6.89 7.52 0.55
CA VAL A 168 -6.07 8.37 1.42
C VAL A 168 -6.90 9.44 2.11
N ASN A 169 -6.68 9.66 3.41
CA ASN A 169 -7.24 10.79 4.16
C ASN A 169 -8.78 10.89 4.08
N CYS A 170 -9.48 9.76 3.94
CA CYS A 170 -10.94 9.69 3.88
C CYS A 170 -11.51 9.56 5.29
N HIS A 171 -12.55 10.33 5.60
CA HIS A 171 -13.09 10.41 6.96
C HIS A 171 -14.62 10.45 7.00
N GLU A 172 -15.24 9.89 8.05
CA GLU A 172 -16.70 9.89 8.24
C GLU A 172 -17.48 9.41 7.00
N SER A 173 -16.94 8.42 6.27
CA SER A 173 -17.38 8.08 4.91
C SER A 173 -17.51 6.58 4.69
N VAL A 174 -18.28 6.19 3.67
CA VAL A 174 -18.38 4.80 3.23
C VAL A 174 -17.92 4.68 1.79
N LEU A 175 -16.84 3.94 1.56
CA LEU A 175 -16.21 3.81 0.24
C LEU A 175 -16.36 2.38 -0.27
N TYR A 176 -16.83 2.22 -1.49
CA TYR A 176 -17.01 0.96 -2.18
C TYR A 176 -16.13 0.93 -3.42
N ILE A 177 -15.04 0.18 -3.41
CA ILE A 177 -14.19 -0.04 -4.59
C ILE A 177 -14.42 -1.47 -5.08
N LEU A 178 -15.46 -1.67 -5.88
CA LEU A 178 -15.98 -2.99 -6.28
C LEU A 178 -15.37 -3.42 -7.61
N ALA A 179 -14.06 -3.64 -7.63
CA ALA A 179 -13.32 -3.99 -8.84
C ALA A 179 -12.23 -5.03 -8.57
N PRO A 180 -11.80 -5.79 -9.60
CA PRO A 180 -10.62 -6.63 -9.50
C PRO A 180 -9.37 -5.74 -9.46
N LEU A 181 -8.58 -5.90 -8.43
CA LEU A 181 -7.36 -5.14 -8.18
C LEU A 181 -6.17 -6.09 -8.06
N THR A 182 -5.00 -5.64 -8.50
CA THR A 182 -3.73 -6.26 -8.15
C THR A 182 -3.29 -5.82 -6.76
N TYR A 183 -3.39 -4.52 -6.45
CA TYR A 183 -2.97 -3.94 -5.18
C TYR A 183 -3.98 -2.90 -4.67
N ALA A 184 -4.14 -2.81 -3.35
CA ALA A 184 -4.91 -1.75 -2.72
C ALA A 184 -4.17 -1.19 -1.50
N THR A 185 -4.17 0.13 -1.34
CA THR A 185 -3.64 0.80 -0.16
C THR A 185 -4.71 1.68 0.47
N VAL A 186 -4.86 1.59 1.78
CA VAL A 186 -5.71 2.44 2.60
C VAL A 186 -4.81 3.15 3.61
N TYR A 187 -4.80 4.48 3.59
CA TYR A 187 -3.88 5.27 4.39
C TYR A 187 -4.60 6.45 5.05
N GLY A 188 -4.33 6.68 6.35
CA GLY A 188 -4.76 7.92 7.02
C GLY A 188 -6.28 8.09 7.09
N CYS A 189 -7.06 7.02 7.03
CA CYS A 189 -8.52 7.09 7.04
C CYS A 189 -9.05 7.01 8.48
N SER A 190 -10.16 7.70 8.77
CA SER A 190 -10.76 7.71 10.12
C SER A 190 -12.29 7.64 10.11
N ASP A 191 -12.90 6.94 11.06
CA ASP A 191 -14.37 6.84 11.18
C ASP A 191 -15.06 6.43 9.86
N ALA A 192 -14.43 5.51 9.12
CA ALA A 192 -14.82 5.16 7.76
C ALA A 192 -15.07 3.66 7.58
N THR A 193 -15.94 3.30 6.64
CA THR A 193 -16.11 1.91 6.19
C THR A 193 -15.62 1.79 4.74
N ILE A 194 -14.65 0.93 4.50
CA ILE A 194 -13.99 0.79 3.20
C ILE A 194 -14.15 -0.66 2.73
N VAL A 195 -14.93 -0.83 1.67
CA VAL A 195 -15.17 -2.11 1.00
C VAL A 195 -14.30 -2.20 -0.23
N LEU A 196 -13.41 -3.17 -0.25
CA LEU A 196 -12.56 -3.49 -1.39
C LEU A 196 -13.09 -4.73 -2.11
N GLY A 197 -13.03 -4.68 -3.44
CA GLY A 197 -13.21 -5.83 -4.33
C GLY A 197 -12.07 -6.82 -4.19
N ALA A 198 -12.00 -7.80 -5.09
CA ALA A 198 -11.00 -8.84 -5.02
C ALA A 198 -9.59 -8.29 -5.33
N VAL A 199 -8.62 -8.53 -4.44
CA VAL A 199 -7.25 -8.01 -4.54
C VAL A 199 -6.23 -9.14 -4.68
N GLY A 200 -5.71 -9.36 -5.90
CA GLY A 200 -4.92 -10.54 -6.26
C GLY A 200 -3.56 -10.67 -5.58
N LYS A 201 -2.88 -9.56 -5.25
CA LYS A 201 -1.54 -9.62 -4.66
C LYS A 201 -1.50 -9.20 -3.19
N ALA A 202 -1.88 -7.97 -2.88
CA ALA A 202 -1.80 -7.47 -1.51
C ALA A 202 -2.69 -6.26 -1.22
N VAL A 203 -3.21 -6.21 0.00
CA VAL A 203 -3.82 -5.03 0.61
C VAL A 203 -2.89 -4.50 1.71
N ARG A 204 -2.72 -3.17 1.77
CA ARG A 204 -1.95 -2.50 2.82
C ARG A 204 -2.84 -1.45 3.50
N VAL A 205 -2.98 -1.54 4.82
CA VAL A 205 -3.78 -0.61 5.62
C VAL A 205 -2.87 0.03 6.65
N GLU A 206 -2.77 1.35 6.63
CA GLU A 206 -1.85 2.07 7.50
C GLU A 206 -2.43 3.35 8.09
N HIS A 207 -2.02 3.67 9.32
CA HIS A 207 -2.35 4.93 9.98
C HIS A 207 -3.87 5.21 10.00
N CYS A 208 -4.68 4.17 10.20
CA CYS A 208 -6.14 4.27 10.21
C CYS A 208 -6.70 4.16 11.63
N GLU A 209 -7.78 4.89 11.91
CA GLU A 209 -8.40 4.96 13.24
C GLU A 209 -9.93 4.78 13.16
N ARG A 210 -10.50 3.85 13.93
CA ARG A 210 -11.95 3.55 13.90
C ARG A 210 -12.47 3.27 12.48
N VAL A 211 -11.70 2.50 11.71
CA VAL A 211 -12.05 2.12 10.33
C VAL A 211 -12.50 0.66 10.27
N HIS A 212 -13.55 0.41 9.49
CA HIS A 212 -13.94 -0.94 9.08
C HIS A 212 -13.43 -1.22 7.68
N VAL A 213 -12.53 -2.19 7.54
CA VAL A 213 -12.01 -2.61 6.23
C VAL A 213 -12.56 -3.98 5.89
N ILE A 214 -13.27 -4.08 4.76
CA ILE A 214 -13.81 -5.34 4.24
C ILE A 214 -13.05 -5.66 2.96
N ALA A 215 -12.26 -6.74 2.95
CA ALA A 215 -11.37 -7.05 1.83
C ALA A 215 -11.20 -8.56 1.60
N ALA A 216 -11.27 -8.97 0.33
CA ALA A 216 -10.87 -10.29 -0.11
C ALA A 216 -9.55 -10.16 -0.88
N ALA A 217 -8.48 -10.80 -0.39
CA ALA A 217 -7.14 -10.57 -0.91
C ALA A 217 -6.22 -11.77 -0.73
N LYS A 218 -5.14 -11.85 -1.50
CA LYS A 218 -4.16 -12.94 -1.30
C LYS A 218 -3.40 -12.77 0.01
N ARG A 219 -3.02 -11.52 0.30
CA ARG A 219 -2.27 -11.07 1.47
C ARG A 219 -2.81 -9.74 1.97
N ILE A 220 -2.70 -9.50 3.27
CA ILE A 220 -2.96 -8.19 3.86
C ILE A 220 -1.86 -7.85 4.89
N CYS A 221 -1.42 -6.59 4.87
CA CYS A 221 -0.55 -6.00 5.88
C CYS A 221 -1.28 -4.84 6.55
N ILE A 222 -1.28 -4.84 7.89
CA ILE A 222 -1.92 -3.85 8.74
C ILE A 222 -0.83 -3.22 9.61
N ALA A 223 -0.70 -1.89 9.57
CA ALA A 223 0.26 -1.21 10.41
C ALA A 223 -0.23 0.11 10.99
N ASN A 224 0.19 0.41 12.21
CA ASN A 224 -0.11 1.66 12.89
C ASN A 224 -1.63 1.98 12.91
N CYS A 225 -2.47 0.95 13.10
CA CYS A 225 -3.92 1.07 13.09
C CYS A 225 -4.50 0.99 14.51
N ARG A 226 -5.55 1.77 14.77
CA ARG A 226 -6.20 1.86 16.08
C ARG A 226 -7.70 1.66 16.00
N GLU A 227 -8.24 0.81 16.88
CA GLU A 227 -9.68 0.59 17.03
C GLU A 227 -10.35 0.21 15.69
N CYS A 228 -9.63 -0.52 14.82
CA CYS A 228 -10.10 -0.91 13.49
C CYS A 228 -10.62 -2.35 13.49
N VAL A 229 -11.60 -2.61 12.64
CA VAL A 229 -12.17 -3.96 12.42
C VAL A 229 -11.91 -4.38 10.97
N PHE A 230 -11.36 -5.58 10.79
CA PHE A 230 -10.99 -6.13 9.50
C PHE A 230 -11.82 -7.38 9.19
N PHE A 231 -12.67 -7.31 8.17
CA PHE A 231 -13.44 -8.43 7.66
C PHE A 231 -12.72 -9.03 6.45
N LEU A 232 -12.08 -10.18 6.65
CA LEU A 232 -11.02 -10.67 5.77
C LEU A 232 -11.37 -12.01 5.10
N GLY A 233 -11.16 -12.04 3.79
CA GLY A 233 -11.14 -13.25 2.98
C GLY A 233 -9.74 -13.41 2.42
N VAL A 234 -8.83 -13.99 3.19
CA VAL A 234 -7.39 -13.98 2.86
C VAL A 234 -6.79 -15.36 2.72
N ASN A 235 -6.05 -15.60 1.63
CA ASN A 235 -5.40 -16.91 1.42
C ASN A 235 -4.14 -17.11 2.28
N GLN A 236 -3.57 -16.03 2.80
CA GLN A 236 -2.42 -16.03 3.71
C GLN A 236 -2.76 -15.33 5.03
N ALA A 237 -2.03 -15.69 6.08
CA ALA A 237 -2.16 -15.08 7.40
C ALA A 237 -2.01 -13.55 7.32
N PRO A 238 -2.93 -12.76 7.91
CA PRO A 238 -2.77 -11.31 8.02
C PRO A 238 -1.47 -10.94 8.73
N LEU A 239 -0.72 -9.98 8.21
CA LEU A 239 0.46 -9.45 8.87
C LEU A 239 0.09 -8.19 9.64
N VAL A 240 0.42 -8.14 10.93
CA VAL A 240 0.20 -6.98 11.81
C VAL A 240 1.56 -6.45 12.24
N VAL A 241 1.88 -5.20 11.89
CA VAL A 241 3.22 -4.62 12.07
C VAL A 241 3.12 -3.25 12.73
N GLY A 242 4.07 -2.89 13.59
CA GLY A 242 4.12 -1.57 14.21
C GLY A 242 3.12 -1.38 15.36
N ASP A 243 2.79 -0.13 15.66
CA ASP A 243 2.02 0.23 16.86
C ASP A 243 0.51 0.14 16.59
N ASN A 244 -0.05 -1.03 16.84
CA ASN A 244 -1.46 -1.31 16.64
C ASN A 244 -2.18 -1.43 17.99
N HIS A 245 -3.40 -0.91 18.07
CA HIS A 245 -4.18 -0.94 19.31
C HIS A 245 -5.63 -1.34 19.06
N LYS A 246 -6.15 -2.31 19.84
CA LYS A 246 -7.55 -2.79 19.74
C LYS A 246 -7.98 -3.15 18.31
N LEU A 247 -7.13 -3.89 17.60
CA LEU A 247 -7.51 -4.43 16.31
C LEU A 247 -8.42 -5.64 16.47
N GLN A 248 -9.41 -5.74 15.59
CA GLN A 248 -10.27 -6.91 15.50
C GLN A 248 -10.26 -7.50 14.10
N VAL A 249 -10.23 -8.83 14.00
CA VAL A 249 -10.36 -9.57 12.74
C VAL A 249 -11.63 -10.44 12.76
N ALA A 250 -12.27 -10.53 11.60
CA ALA A 250 -13.48 -11.28 11.37
C ALA A 250 -13.42 -11.94 9.98
N PRO A 251 -14.20 -13.02 9.75
CA PRO A 251 -14.34 -13.57 8.41
C PRO A 251 -14.98 -12.55 7.46
N TYR A 252 -14.63 -12.64 6.17
CA TYR A 252 -15.26 -11.86 5.12
C TYR A 252 -16.79 -12.03 5.15
N ASN A 253 -17.51 -10.92 5.22
CA ASN A 253 -18.94 -10.89 5.54
C ASN A 253 -19.79 -10.18 4.48
N THR A 254 -19.25 -9.96 3.28
CA THR A 254 -19.96 -9.23 2.22
C THR A 254 -19.99 -10.00 0.91
N PHE A 255 -20.90 -9.60 0.02
CA PHE A 255 -21.04 -10.15 -1.31
C PHE A 255 -21.53 -9.06 -2.26
N TYR A 256 -21.01 -9.05 -3.48
CA TYR A 256 -21.56 -8.27 -4.60
C TYR A 256 -21.60 -9.16 -5.86
N PRO A 257 -22.51 -8.90 -6.82
CA PRO A 257 -22.79 -9.85 -7.90
C PRO A 257 -21.59 -10.31 -8.74
N GLN A 258 -20.60 -9.43 -8.92
CA GLN A 258 -19.39 -9.70 -9.72
C GLN A 258 -18.21 -10.26 -8.90
N LEU A 259 -18.41 -10.51 -7.59
CA LEU A 259 -17.32 -10.88 -6.69
C LEU A 259 -16.64 -12.18 -7.12
N GLU A 260 -17.41 -13.22 -7.48
CA GLU A 260 -16.86 -14.52 -7.87
C GLU A 260 -15.98 -14.43 -9.12
N GLU A 261 -16.44 -13.68 -10.13
CA GLU A 261 -15.67 -13.40 -11.35
C GLU A 261 -14.39 -12.63 -11.02
N HIS A 262 -14.47 -11.61 -10.16
CA HIS A 262 -13.30 -10.83 -9.75
C HIS A 262 -12.30 -11.68 -8.96
N LEU A 263 -12.75 -12.53 -8.04
CA LEU A 263 -11.90 -13.44 -7.26
C LEU A 263 -11.14 -14.39 -8.18
N ASN A 264 -11.83 -15.02 -9.13
CA ASN A 264 -11.21 -15.90 -10.11
C ASN A 264 -10.23 -15.14 -11.01
N GLY A 265 -10.62 -13.95 -11.49
CA GLY A 265 -9.80 -13.12 -12.37
C GLY A 265 -8.49 -12.63 -11.75
N VAL A 266 -8.43 -12.52 -10.42
CA VAL A 266 -7.21 -12.10 -9.69
C VAL A 266 -6.52 -13.25 -8.95
N GLY A 267 -7.04 -14.48 -9.04
CA GLY A 267 -6.42 -15.69 -8.48
C GLY A 267 -6.58 -15.84 -6.96
N ILE A 268 -7.70 -15.40 -6.40
CA ILE A 268 -8.06 -15.62 -4.99
C ILE A 268 -8.92 -16.87 -4.88
N ASP A 269 -8.49 -17.83 -4.06
CA ASP A 269 -9.23 -19.06 -3.81
C ASP A 269 -10.23 -18.85 -2.65
N PRO A 270 -11.55 -18.88 -2.88
CA PRO A 270 -12.54 -18.70 -1.81
C PRO A 270 -12.56 -19.85 -0.79
N ALA A 271 -12.00 -21.02 -1.11
CA ALA A 271 -11.93 -22.16 -0.20
C ALA A 271 -10.85 -21.99 0.89
N ILE A 272 -9.85 -21.13 0.67
CA ILE A 272 -8.74 -20.92 1.60
C ILE A 272 -8.93 -19.56 2.29
N ASN A 273 -9.24 -19.58 3.58
CA ASN A 273 -9.36 -18.35 4.37
C ASN A 273 -8.64 -18.43 5.73
N LYS A 274 -7.53 -17.68 5.87
CA LYS A 274 -6.64 -17.65 7.04
C LYS A 274 -6.80 -16.39 7.91
N TRP A 275 -7.96 -15.74 7.83
CA TRP A 275 -8.25 -14.51 8.60
C TRP A 275 -8.02 -14.64 10.12
N HIS A 276 -8.20 -15.83 10.69
CA HIS A 276 -8.13 -16.11 12.13
C HIS A 276 -6.71 -16.35 12.65
N GLU A 277 -5.70 -16.33 11.78
CA GLU A 277 -4.30 -16.54 12.15
C GLU A 277 -3.46 -15.27 11.91
N PRO A 278 -3.78 -14.10 12.51
CA PRO A 278 -2.97 -12.90 12.32
C PRO A 278 -1.58 -13.09 12.94
N MET A 279 -0.55 -12.83 12.14
CA MET A 279 0.85 -12.88 12.54
C MET A 279 1.33 -11.47 12.90
N ALA A 280 1.58 -11.24 14.18
CA ALA A 280 2.16 -9.99 14.67
C ALA A 280 3.69 -10.00 14.53
N LEU A 281 4.25 -9.03 13.82
CA LEU A 281 5.68 -8.76 13.76
C LEU A 281 5.97 -7.62 14.73
N GLY A 282 6.70 -7.92 15.80
CA GLY A 282 6.88 -7.00 16.92
C GLY A 282 7.61 -5.71 16.55
N VAL A 283 7.40 -4.68 17.37
CA VAL A 283 8.16 -3.43 17.30
C VAL A 283 9.60 -3.74 17.71
N VAL A 284 10.52 -3.76 16.76
CA VAL A 284 11.95 -3.75 17.08
C VAL A 284 12.27 -2.33 17.54
N ASP A 285 12.44 -2.11 18.85
CA ASP A 285 12.92 -0.85 19.39
C ASP A 285 14.33 -0.58 18.82
N PRO A 286 14.53 0.48 18.01
CA PRO A 286 15.84 0.80 17.44
C PRO A 286 16.87 1.21 18.51
N HIS A 287 16.44 1.46 19.74
CA HIS A 287 17.29 1.82 20.88
C HIS A 287 17.63 0.66 21.82
N ASP A 288 17.12 -0.56 21.58
CA ASP A 288 17.46 -1.74 22.37
C ASP A 288 18.79 -2.36 21.90
N SER A 289 19.83 -1.51 21.87
CA SER A 289 21.21 -1.96 21.86
C SER A 289 21.63 -2.12 23.32
N LEU A 290 21.80 -3.39 23.72
CA LEU A 290 22.30 -3.87 25.02
C LEU A 290 21.20 -4.26 26.02
N SER A 291 20.88 -5.55 25.99
CA SER A 291 20.36 -6.32 27.11
C SER A 291 21.01 -5.91 28.45
N HIS A 292 20.28 -5.15 29.27
CA HIS A 292 20.50 -5.09 30.70
C HIS A 292 19.52 -6.04 31.40
N PRO A 293 19.96 -6.87 32.36
CA PRO A 293 19.13 -7.92 32.98
C PRO A 293 18.14 -7.39 34.02
N ALA A 294 17.72 -6.13 33.92
CA ALA A 294 16.84 -5.49 34.88
C ALA A 294 15.55 -5.01 34.21
N GLY A 295 14.56 -5.90 34.20
CA GLY A 295 13.13 -5.57 34.15
C GLY A 295 12.69 -4.55 33.11
N VAL A 296 12.59 -4.99 31.86
CA VAL A 296 11.78 -4.28 30.86
C VAL A 296 10.46 -5.02 30.77
N SER A 297 9.35 -4.32 31.05
CA SER A 297 8.03 -4.85 30.76
C SER A 297 7.95 -5.12 29.26
N ASP A 298 7.80 -6.38 28.88
CA ASP A 298 7.46 -6.79 27.52
C ASP A 298 6.28 -5.93 27.06
N VAL A 299 6.52 -4.96 26.17
CA VAL A 299 5.44 -4.32 25.41
C VAL A 299 5.00 -5.40 24.42
N GLN A 300 4.14 -6.29 24.90
CA GLN A 300 3.50 -7.32 24.08
C GLN A 300 2.90 -6.61 22.88
N THR A 301 3.41 -6.95 21.69
CA THR A 301 2.77 -6.54 20.44
C THR A 301 1.37 -7.13 20.47
N GLU A 302 0.36 -6.27 20.62
CA GLU A 302 -1.03 -6.67 20.76
C GLU A 302 -1.47 -7.31 19.43
N SER A 303 -1.52 -8.65 19.39
CA SER A 303 -2.05 -9.37 18.25
C SER A 303 -3.52 -9.01 18.05
N ALA A 304 -3.98 -8.88 16.81
CA ALA A 304 -5.38 -8.60 16.53
C ALA A 304 -6.29 -9.65 17.17
N SER A 305 -7.30 -9.20 17.91
CA SER A 305 -8.30 -10.06 18.55
C SER A 305 -9.34 -10.53 17.53
N CYS A 306 -9.95 -11.69 17.71
CA CYS A 306 -11.09 -12.07 16.88
C CYS A 306 -12.34 -11.30 17.34
N VAL A 307 -13.15 -10.84 16.39
CA VAL A 307 -14.50 -10.32 16.67
C VAL A 307 -15.35 -11.45 17.25
N ASP A 308 -16.23 -11.12 18.20
CA ASP A 308 -17.17 -12.06 18.78
C ASP A 308 -18.08 -12.66 17.68
N PRO A 309 -18.27 -14.00 17.61
CA PRO A 309 -19.13 -14.63 16.62
C PRO A 309 -20.56 -14.08 16.58
N ASP A 310 -21.10 -13.60 17.70
CA ASP A 310 -22.44 -12.99 17.76
C ASP A 310 -22.50 -11.62 17.05
N GLN A 311 -21.34 -11.03 16.76
CA GLN A 311 -21.21 -9.77 16.03
C GLN A 311 -20.90 -9.98 14.53
N PHE A 312 -20.86 -11.24 14.06
CA PHE A 312 -20.74 -11.53 12.63
C PHE A 312 -22.04 -11.17 11.91
N ILE A 313 -22.15 -9.91 11.52
CA ILE A 313 -23.24 -9.41 10.70
C ILE A 313 -22.83 -9.44 9.22
N ASN A 314 -23.73 -9.93 8.36
CA ASN A 314 -23.55 -9.78 6.92
C ASN A 314 -23.63 -8.30 6.55
N PHE A 315 -22.60 -7.79 5.90
CA PHE A 315 -22.59 -6.45 5.35
C PHE A 315 -23.15 -6.48 3.92
N LEU A 316 -24.38 -6.00 3.74
CA LEU A 316 -25.05 -6.01 2.45
C LEU A 316 -24.70 -4.77 1.62
N VAL A 317 -24.09 -4.97 0.45
CA VAL A 317 -23.87 -3.90 -0.52
C VAL A 317 -25.14 -3.72 -1.36
N CYS A 318 -26.00 -2.78 -0.97
CA CYS A 318 -27.19 -2.41 -1.74
C CYS A 318 -26.81 -1.53 -2.94
N LEU A 319 -26.49 -2.15 -4.09
CA LEU A 319 -26.11 -1.43 -5.32
C LEU A 319 -27.22 -0.49 -5.84
N ASP A 320 -28.50 -0.88 -5.73
CA ASP A 320 -29.63 -0.11 -6.27
C ASP A 320 -29.83 1.28 -5.62
N LYS A 321 -29.35 1.46 -4.37
CA LYS A 321 -29.43 2.74 -3.65
C LYS A 321 -28.22 3.64 -3.86
N LEU A 322 -27.12 3.09 -4.36
CA LEU A 322 -25.90 3.86 -4.68
C LEU A 322 -25.98 4.52 -6.06
N GLU A 323 -26.90 4.09 -6.92
CA GLU A 323 -27.18 4.69 -8.23
C GLU A 323 -28.04 5.96 -8.14
N THR A 324 -28.66 6.23 -6.99
CA THR A 324 -29.58 7.37 -6.79
C THR A 324 -28.99 8.53 -5.99
N SER A 325 -27.75 8.42 -5.49
CA SER A 325 -27.06 9.48 -4.74
C SER A 325 -26.11 10.34 -5.58
N SER A 326 -26.06 10.12 -6.90
CA SER A 326 -25.41 11.00 -7.87
C SER A 326 -26.43 11.86 -8.62
N CYS A 327 -27.03 12.83 -7.93
CA CYS A 327 -27.77 13.95 -8.49
C CYS A 327 -27.55 15.20 -7.62
#